data_AF-A0A819RFS3-F1
#
_entry.id   AF-A0A819RFS3-F1
#
_cell.length_a   1.000
_cell.length_b   1.000
_cell.length_c   1.000
_cell.angle_alpha   90.00
_cell.angle_beta   90.00
_cell.angle_gamma   90.00
#
_symmetry.space_group_name_H-M   'P 1'
#
loop_
_entity.id
_entity.type
_entity.pdbx_description
1 polymer ?
#
loop_
_entity_poly.entity_id
_entity_poly.type
_entity_poly.pdbx_seq_one_letter_code
_entity_poly.pdbx_strand_id
1 'polypeptide(L)'
;SKTLEEDERIFLLNIIKQRLKQFTFEYMFIKLPIESKRTNLQIRLITSKELKQNLKLIEQLRCDVFADLYLNKNKNYWISNGQKFGGDYLIYFDDPSRCHSTFIVTCVLRNEIERNSTIIPLTHLIARCRVAVNVNKICVLASRKSPTSSDIEYLTINWNGF
;
A
#
# COMPACT_ATOMS: atom_id res chain seq x y z
N SER A 1 -7.44 6.99 29.52
CA SER A 1 -7.80 7.55 28.20
C SER A 1 -8.98 8.48 28.43
N LYS A 2 -8.75 9.80 28.45
CA LYS A 2 -9.86 10.77 28.56
C LYS A 2 -10.53 10.81 27.19
N THR A 3 -11.73 10.28 27.09
CA THR A 3 -12.62 10.47 25.94
C THR A 3 -12.80 11.97 25.76
N LEU A 4 -12.36 12.54 24.62
CA LEU A 4 -12.73 13.91 24.28
C LEU A 4 -14.25 14.00 24.29
N GLU A 5 -14.79 15.04 24.93
CA GLU A 5 -16.22 15.31 24.91
C GLU A 5 -16.66 15.49 23.45
N GLU A 6 -17.86 15.01 23.11
CA GLU A 6 -18.39 14.97 21.74
C GLU A 6 -18.28 16.34 21.04
N ASP A 7 -18.47 17.41 21.83
CA ASP A 7 -18.38 18.80 21.40
C ASP A 7 -16.95 19.22 21.01
N GLU A 8 -15.94 18.80 21.76
CA GLU A 8 -14.54 19.06 21.40
C GLU A 8 -14.15 18.34 20.10
N ARG A 9 -14.67 17.12 19.90
CA ARG A 9 -14.44 16.36 18.67
C ARG A 9 -15.08 17.04 17.46
N ILE A 10 -16.32 17.52 17.59
CA ILE A 10 -17.03 18.24 16.53
C ILE A 10 -16.31 19.56 16.21
N PHE A 11 -15.86 20.28 17.24
CA PHE A 11 -15.10 21.52 17.10
C PHE A 11 -13.78 21.30 16.34
N LEU A 12 -13.00 20.28 16.74
CA LEU A 12 -11.75 19.92 16.07
C LEU A 12 -11.98 19.50 14.62
N LEU A 13 -13.02 18.69 14.35
CA LEU A 13 -13.38 18.29 12.99
C LEU A 13 -13.75 19.48 12.11
N ASN A 14 -14.45 20.48 12.66
CA ASN A 14 -14.80 21.70 11.93
C ASN A 14 -13.56 22.55 11.63
N ILE A 15 -12.63 22.69 12.59
CA ILE A 15 -11.34 23.35 12.36
C ILE A 15 -10.54 22.63 11.27
N ILE A 16 -10.45 21.30 11.34
CA ILE A 16 -9.73 20.51 10.34
C ILE A 16 -10.35 20.70 8.96
N LYS A 17 -11.68 20.61 8.84
CA LYS A 17 -12.39 20.86 7.57
C LYS A 17 -12.16 22.27 7.04
N GLN A 18 -12.18 23.29 7.91
CA GLN A 18 -11.93 24.67 7.52
C GLN A 18 -10.50 24.88 7.04
N ARG A 19 -9.51 24.28 7.72
CA ARG A 19 -8.10 24.33 7.30
C ARG A 19 -7.88 23.55 6.01
N LEU A 20 -8.50 22.38 5.85
CA LEU A 20 -8.42 21.61 4.60
C LEU A 20 -9.01 22.35 3.40
N LYS A 21 -10.04 23.20 3.60
CA LYS A 21 -10.54 24.09 2.54
C LYS A 21 -9.50 25.13 2.09
N GLN A 22 -8.57 25.51 2.96
CA GLN A 22 -7.45 26.41 2.64
C GLN A 22 -6.27 25.66 2.01
N PHE A 23 -6.17 24.34 2.20
CA PHE A 23 -5.21 23.49 1.49
C PHE A 23 -5.73 23.17 0.08
N THR A 24 -5.74 24.16 -0.81
CA THR A 24 -5.84 23.87 -2.25
C THR A 24 -4.54 23.27 -2.76
N PHE A 25 -4.58 22.59 -3.91
CA PHE A 25 -3.40 21.98 -4.54
C PHE A 25 -2.23 22.97 -4.69
N GLU A 26 -2.53 24.26 -4.84
CA GLU A 26 -1.56 25.37 -4.92
C GLU A 26 -0.77 25.59 -3.62
N TYR A 27 -1.36 25.32 -2.46
CA TYR A 27 -0.70 25.44 -1.15
C TYR A 27 0.16 24.22 -0.79
N MET A 28 0.00 23.10 -1.51
CA MET A 28 0.79 21.89 -1.29
C MET A 28 2.17 21.98 -1.96
N PHE A 29 2.35 22.90 -2.91
CA PHE A 29 3.67 23.25 -3.41
C PHE A 29 4.39 24.09 -2.36
N ILE A 30 5.57 23.63 -1.94
CA ILE A 30 6.53 24.50 -1.22
C ILE A 30 6.72 25.72 -2.13
N LYS A 31 6.28 26.92 -1.69
CA LYS A 31 6.66 28.18 -2.33
C LYS A 31 8.18 28.28 -2.24
N LEU A 32 8.87 27.79 -3.27
CA LEU A 32 10.31 27.95 -3.38
C LEU A 32 10.58 29.46 -3.40
N PRO A 33 11.49 29.98 -2.56
CA PRO A 33 11.81 31.41 -2.48
C PRO A 33 12.64 31.89 -3.68
N ILE A 34 12.54 31.19 -4.81
CA ILE A 34 13.21 31.49 -6.06
C ILE A 34 12.10 31.50 -7.10
N GLU A 35 11.76 32.67 -7.61
CA GLU A 35 11.05 32.81 -8.87
C GLU A 35 11.91 32.15 -9.96
N SER A 36 11.73 30.85 -10.10
CA SER A 36 12.26 30.11 -11.22
C SER A 36 11.60 30.71 -12.47
N LYS A 37 12.38 31.41 -13.30
CA LYS A 37 11.99 31.86 -14.65
C LYS A 37 11.60 30.71 -15.59
N ARG A 38 11.45 29.47 -15.09
CA ARG A 38 10.83 28.35 -15.81
C ARG A 38 9.32 28.57 -15.82
N THR A 39 8.85 29.47 -16.67
CA THR A 39 7.44 29.74 -16.96
C THR A 39 6.70 28.61 -17.69
N ASN A 40 7.32 27.43 -17.84
CA ASN A 40 6.79 26.33 -18.66
C ASN A 40 6.37 25.11 -17.83
N LEU A 41 5.98 25.30 -16.57
CA LEU A 41 5.33 24.25 -15.79
C LEU A 41 3.86 24.13 -16.21
N GLN A 42 3.57 23.19 -17.11
CA GLN A 42 2.20 22.82 -17.43
C GLN A 42 1.68 21.85 -16.38
N ILE A 43 0.86 22.35 -15.46
CA ILE A 43 0.15 21.53 -14.49
C ILE A 43 -1.12 21.00 -15.16
N ARG A 44 -1.22 19.67 -15.28
CA ARG A 44 -2.41 18.99 -15.79
C ARG A 44 -2.96 18.06 -14.73
N LEU A 45 -4.26 18.16 -14.49
CA LEU A 45 -5.00 17.18 -13.69
C LEU A 45 -5.08 15.87 -14.47
N ILE A 46 -4.65 14.77 -13.86
CA ILE A 46 -4.75 13.43 -14.43
C ILE A 46 -5.76 12.62 -13.62
N THR A 47 -6.49 11.72 -14.29
CA THR A 47 -7.44 10.83 -13.62
C THR A 47 -6.71 9.65 -12.97
N SER A 48 -7.33 8.98 -12.00
CA SER A 48 -6.79 7.74 -11.40
C SER A 48 -6.56 6.64 -12.44
N LYS A 49 -7.46 6.55 -13.43
CA LYS A 49 -7.36 5.61 -14.56
C LYS A 49 -6.15 5.92 -15.44
N GLU A 50 -5.96 7.18 -15.79
CA GLU A 50 -4.82 7.65 -16.60
C GLU A 50 -3.50 7.44 -15.86
N LEU A 51 -3.44 7.77 -14.56
CA LEU A 51 -2.28 7.49 -13.73
C LEU A 51 -1.94 6.00 -13.76
N LYS A 52 -2.93 5.14 -13.52
CA LYS A 52 -2.75 3.68 -13.50
C LYS A 52 -2.26 3.13 -14.84
N GLN A 53 -2.75 3.65 -15.96
CA GLN A 53 -2.31 3.24 -17.30
C GLN A 53 -0.83 3.57 -17.58
N ASN A 54 -0.31 4.63 -16.97
CA ASN A 54 1.08 5.04 -17.10
C ASN A 54 2.05 4.31 -16.15
N LEU A 55 1.53 3.54 -15.18
CA LEU A 55 2.34 2.77 -14.23
C LEU A 55 2.81 1.45 -14.84
N LYS A 56 3.96 0.94 -14.35
CA LYS A 56 4.42 -0.42 -14.69
C LYS A 56 3.42 -1.46 -14.17
N LEU A 57 3.37 -2.64 -14.79
CA LEU A 57 2.45 -3.71 -14.39
C LEU A 57 2.52 -4.05 -12.90
N ILE A 58 3.73 -4.08 -12.32
CA ILE A 58 3.94 -4.35 -10.89
C ILE A 58 3.38 -3.23 -9.99
N GLU A 59 3.46 -1.98 -10.42
CA GLU A 59 2.90 -0.83 -9.70
C GLU A 59 1.38 -0.82 -9.79
N GLN A 60 0.83 -1.17 -10.96
CA GLN A 60 -0.61 -1.38 -11.11
C GLN A 60 -1.12 -2.50 -10.19
N LEU A 61 -0.39 -3.62 -10.09
CA LEU A 61 -0.73 -4.71 -9.18
C LEU A 61 -0.71 -4.25 -7.72
N ARG A 62 0.33 -3.52 -7.30
CA ARG A 62 0.42 -2.93 -5.95
C ARG A 62 -0.80 -2.08 -5.62
N CYS A 63 -1.19 -1.17 -6.53
CA CYS A 63 -2.40 -0.37 -6.36
C CYS A 63 -3.66 -1.24 -6.19
N ASP A 64 -3.80 -2.31 -6.97
CA ASP A 64 -4.95 -3.20 -6.88
C ASP A 64 -4.98 -4.00 -5.59
N VAL A 65 -3.84 -4.53 -5.16
CA VAL A 65 -3.70 -5.24 -3.89
C VAL A 65 -4.01 -4.32 -2.71
N PHE A 66 -3.52 -3.08 -2.74
CA PHE A 66 -3.85 -2.09 -1.72
C PHE A 66 -5.35 -1.78 -1.70
N ALA A 67 -5.96 -1.57 -2.87
CA ALA A 67 -7.39 -1.29 -2.98
C ALA A 67 -8.23 -2.48 -2.48
N ASP A 68 -7.87 -3.71 -2.83
CA ASP A 68 -8.55 -4.92 -2.34
C ASP A 68 -8.50 -5.01 -0.81
N LEU A 69 -7.30 -4.89 -0.22
CA LEU A 69 -7.11 -4.96 1.23
C LEU A 69 -7.81 -3.82 1.98
N TYR A 70 -7.82 -2.61 1.42
CA TYR A 70 -8.39 -1.42 2.05
C TYR A 70 -9.92 -1.35 1.93
N LEU A 71 -10.48 -1.74 0.78
CA LEU A 71 -11.92 -1.65 0.51
C LEU A 71 -12.71 -2.85 1.03
N ASN A 72 -12.05 -3.94 1.41
CA ASN A 72 -12.70 -5.13 1.95
C ASN A 72 -13.37 -4.84 3.31
N LYS A 73 -14.62 -4.38 3.27
CA LYS A 73 -15.41 -3.94 4.44
C LYS A 73 -15.58 -5.01 5.52
N ASN A 74 -15.44 -6.28 5.18
CA ASN A 74 -15.57 -7.37 6.15
C ASN A 74 -14.34 -7.49 7.05
N LYS A 75 -13.24 -6.81 6.73
CA LYS A 75 -11.95 -6.90 7.41
C LYS A 75 -11.38 -5.51 7.63
N ASN A 76 -11.43 -5.04 8.89
CA ASN A 76 -10.83 -3.76 9.29
C ASN A 76 -9.32 -3.88 9.45
N TYR A 77 -8.60 -4.05 8.36
CA TYR A 77 -7.14 -4.11 8.38
C TYR A 77 -6.53 -2.72 8.36
N TRP A 78 -5.47 -2.54 9.15
CA TRP A 78 -4.56 -1.42 8.97
C TRP A 78 -3.41 -1.84 8.06
N ILE A 79 -3.01 -0.93 7.16
CA ILE A 79 -2.01 -1.21 6.13
C ILE A 79 -0.89 -0.18 6.25
N SER A 80 0.36 -0.64 6.26
CA SER A 80 1.54 0.25 6.18
C SER A 80 2.54 -0.24 5.15
N ASN A 81 3.57 0.58 4.88
CA ASN A 81 4.70 0.19 4.03
C ASN A 81 5.44 -1.04 4.60
N GLY A 82 5.72 -2.04 3.75
CA GLY A 82 6.43 -3.28 4.08
C GLY A 82 7.91 -3.34 3.70
N GLN A 83 8.48 -2.31 3.06
CA GLN A 83 9.84 -2.32 2.52
C GLN A 83 10.90 -2.64 3.58
N LYS A 84 10.72 -2.18 4.83
CA LYS A 84 11.65 -2.48 5.94
C LYS A 84 11.72 -3.96 6.29
N PHE A 85 10.75 -4.75 5.86
CA PHE A 85 10.66 -6.19 6.06
C PHE A 85 10.68 -6.98 4.76
N GLY A 86 11.14 -6.38 3.66
CA GLY A 86 11.29 -7.08 2.38
C GLY A 86 9.98 -7.43 1.66
N GLY A 87 8.88 -6.74 2.01
CA GLY A 87 7.60 -6.84 1.30
C GLY A 87 7.10 -5.49 0.80
N ASP A 88 5.92 -5.47 0.19
CA ASP A 88 5.26 -4.25 -0.27
C ASP A 88 4.38 -3.66 0.84
N TYR A 89 3.64 -4.51 1.56
CA TYR A 89 2.70 -4.09 2.61
C TYR A 89 2.87 -4.87 3.90
N LEU A 90 2.55 -4.20 5.01
CA LEU A 90 2.30 -4.81 6.30
C LEU A 90 0.83 -4.71 6.64
N ILE A 91 0.29 -5.79 7.17
CA ILE A 91 -1.11 -5.88 7.58
C ILE A 91 -1.18 -6.06 9.09
N TYR A 92 -2.03 -5.27 9.71
CA TYR A 92 -2.31 -5.31 11.14
C TYR A 92 -3.81 -5.56 11.33
N PHE A 93 -4.16 -6.38 12.32
CA PHE A 93 -5.55 -6.62 12.70
C PHE A 93 -6.16 -5.53 13.58
N ASP A 94 -5.31 -4.67 14.16
CA ASP A 94 -5.71 -3.53 14.99
C ASP A 94 -4.73 -2.38 14.72
N ASP A 95 -4.90 -1.27 15.44
CA ASP A 95 -4.08 -0.08 15.34
C ASP A 95 -2.57 -0.41 15.41
N PRO A 96 -1.75 0.03 14.43
CA PRO A 96 -0.30 -0.19 14.41
C PRO A 96 0.45 0.37 15.63
N SER A 97 -0.15 1.29 16.39
CA SER A 97 0.41 1.79 17.66
C SER A 97 0.26 0.79 18.82
N ARG A 98 -0.64 -0.19 18.69
CA ARG A 98 -1.01 -1.14 19.75
C ARG A 98 -0.60 -2.57 19.45
N CYS A 99 -0.30 -2.89 18.18
CA CYS A 99 0.04 -4.25 17.78
C CYS A 99 1.18 -4.28 16.75
N HIS A 100 1.79 -5.46 16.62
CA HIS A 100 2.71 -5.74 15.53
C HIS A 100 1.95 -6.20 14.30
N SER A 101 2.48 -5.91 13.12
CA SER A 101 1.94 -6.46 11.88
C SER A 101 1.98 -7.98 11.90
N THR A 102 0.92 -8.60 11.40
CA THR A 102 0.78 -10.06 11.31
C THR A 102 1.33 -10.58 9.99
N PHE A 103 1.06 -9.88 8.89
CA PHE A 103 1.45 -10.31 7.55
C PHE A 103 2.46 -9.36 6.92
N ILE A 104 3.37 -9.94 6.15
CA ILE A 104 4.17 -9.24 5.13
C ILE A 104 3.63 -9.68 3.77
N VAL A 105 3.06 -8.75 3.02
CA VAL A 105 2.48 -9.01 1.69
C VAL A 105 3.46 -8.54 0.63
N THR A 106 3.74 -9.42 -0.34
CA THR A 106 4.58 -9.13 -1.51
C THR A 106 3.79 -9.38 -2.79
N CYS A 107 3.71 -8.37 -3.64
CA CYS A 107 3.06 -8.41 -4.94
C CYS A 107 3.94 -9.14 -5.95
N VAL A 108 3.34 -10.07 -6.69
CA VAL A 108 4.01 -10.89 -7.70
C VAL A 108 3.11 -10.95 -8.94
N LEU A 109 3.68 -10.70 -10.11
CA LEU A 109 2.92 -10.81 -11.34
C LEU A 109 2.75 -12.28 -11.75
N ARG A 110 1.57 -12.69 -12.22
CA ARG A 110 1.28 -14.11 -12.51
C ARG A 110 2.01 -14.65 -13.75
N ASN A 111 2.39 -13.79 -14.69
CA ASN A 111 3.33 -14.14 -15.76
C ASN A 111 4.75 -14.47 -15.22
N GLU A 112 5.03 -14.19 -13.94
CA GLU A 112 6.17 -14.74 -13.16
C GLU A 112 5.90 -16.08 -12.48
N ILE A 113 4.76 -16.70 -12.80
CA ILE A 113 4.28 -17.97 -12.25
C ILE A 113 3.84 -18.91 -13.38
N GLU A 114 3.57 -18.40 -14.59
CA GLU A 114 3.23 -19.19 -15.78
C GLU A 114 4.45 -19.89 -16.39
N ARG A 115 4.78 -21.03 -15.76
CA ARG A 115 5.45 -22.27 -16.18
C ARG A 115 6.61 -22.30 -17.19
N ASN A 116 6.95 -21.27 -17.97
CA ASN A 116 8.02 -21.37 -18.97
C ASN A 116 8.95 -20.16 -19.11
N SER A 117 8.74 -19.00 -18.48
CA SER A 117 9.71 -17.90 -18.65
C SER A 117 9.86 -16.86 -17.55
N THR A 118 9.12 -16.91 -16.45
CA THR A 118 9.59 -16.23 -15.25
C THR A 118 9.11 -17.07 -14.08
N ILE A 119 10.07 -17.61 -13.33
CA ILE A 119 9.87 -18.36 -12.09
C ILE A 119 10.41 -17.41 -11.06
N ILE A 120 9.64 -17.01 -10.04
CA ILE A 120 10.25 -16.41 -8.85
C ILE A 120 11.34 -17.40 -8.43
N PRO A 121 12.63 -17.02 -8.46
CA PRO A 121 13.67 -17.98 -8.15
C PRO A 121 13.42 -18.53 -6.75
N LEU A 122 13.56 -19.83 -6.57
CA LEU A 122 13.31 -20.45 -5.25
C LEU A 122 14.09 -19.74 -4.14
N THR A 123 15.28 -19.22 -4.45
CA THR A 123 16.09 -18.39 -3.57
C THR A 123 15.38 -17.11 -3.11
N HIS A 124 14.65 -16.42 -3.98
CA HIS A 124 13.85 -15.25 -3.62
C HIS A 124 12.68 -15.63 -2.72
N LEU A 125 12.04 -16.77 -2.99
CA LEU A 125 10.96 -17.29 -2.15
C LEU A 125 11.47 -17.60 -0.73
N ILE A 126 12.59 -18.34 -0.64
CA ILE A 126 13.25 -18.69 0.62
C ILE A 126 13.69 -17.42 1.35
N ALA A 127 14.29 -16.44 0.66
CA ALA A 127 14.72 -15.20 1.28
C ALA A 127 13.54 -14.43 1.91
N ARG A 128 12.41 -14.32 1.20
CA ARG A 128 11.18 -13.70 1.72
C ARG A 128 10.65 -14.43 2.96
N CYS A 129 10.58 -15.76 2.90
CA CYS A 129 10.13 -16.58 4.03
C CYS A 129 11.05 -16.41 5.24
N ARG A 130 12.37 -16.45 5.03
CA ARG A 130 13.37 -16.28 6.09
C ARG A 130 13.26 -14.92 6.78
N VAL A 131 13.08 -13.84 6.02
CA VAL A 131 12.86 -12.51 6.59
C VAL A 131 11.60 -12.50 7.46
N ALA A 132 10.49 -13.06 6.95
CA ALA A 132 9.23 -13.10 7.67
C ALA A 132 9.31 -13.90 8.98
N VAL A 133 9.92 -15.09 8.95
CA VAL A 133 10.14 -15.94 10.13
C VAL A 133 11.01 -15.21 11.17
N ASN A 134 12.09 -14.57 10.74
CA ASN A 134 13.00 -13.85 11.64
C ASN A 134 12.32 -12.71 12.40
N VAL A 135 11.25 -12.12 11.84
CA VAL A 135 10.48 -11.04 12.49
C VAL A 135 9.12 -11.51 13.02
N ASN A 136 8.92 -12.83 13.10
CA ASN A 136 7.71 -13.50 13.55
C ASN A 136 6.44 -13.00 12.82
N LYS A 137 6.47 -13.05 11.50
CA LYS A 137 5.37 -12.65 10.60
C LYS A 137 5.07 -13.71 9.58
N ILE A 138 3.84 -13.70 9.08
CA ILE A 138 3.38 -14.59 8.02
C ILE A 138 3.74 -13.98 6.66
N CYS A 139 4.44 -14.75 5.82
CA CYS A 139 4.78 -14.36 4.45
C CYS A 139 3.58 -14.61 3.53
N VAL A 140 3.13 -13.58 2.81
CA VAL A 140 2.00 -13.65 1.88
C VAL A 140 2.43 -13.14 0.51
N LEU A 141 2.14 -13.90 -0.53
CA LEU A 141 2.22 -13.46 -1.92
C LEU A 141 0.85 -13.02 -2.41
N ALA A 142 0.78 -11.88 -3.10
CA ALA A 142 -0.43 -11.37 -3.71
C ALA A 142 -0.26 -11.25 -5.23
N SER A 143 -1.24 -11.74 -5.98
CA SER A 143 -1.23 -11.68 -7.45
C SER A 143 -2.65 -11.54 -7.98
N ARG A 144 -2.83 -11.08 -9.22
CA ARG A 144 -4.14 -11.19 -9.88
C ARG A 144 -4.42 -12.65 -10.22
N LYS A 145 -5.68 -13.09 -10.06
CA LYS A 145 -6.13 -14.45 -10.45
C LYS A 145 -5.89 -14.74 -11.93
N SER A 146 -6.03 -13.74 -12.78
CA SER A 146 -5.80 -13.79 -14.22
C SER A 146 -5.17 -12.47 -14.68
N PRO A 147 -4.34 -12.45 -15.75
CA PRO A 147 -3.78 -11.22 -16.31
C PRO A 147 -4.83 -10.13 -16.61
N THR A 148 -6.06 -10.55 -16.96
CA THR A 148 -7.17 -9.68 -17.31
C THR A 148 -8.13 -9.38 -16.16
N SER A 149 -8.05 -10.11 -15.05
CA SER A 149 -8.95 -9.94 -13.89
C SER A 149 -8.40 -8.93 -12.88
N SER A 150 -9.30 -8.16 -12.25
CA SER A 150 -8.98 -7.32 -11.09
C SER A 150 -8.91 -8.11 -9.78
N ASP A 151 -9.37 -9.36 -9.77
CA ASP A 151 -9.48 -10.14 -8.53
C ASP A 151 -8.09 -10.55 -8.05
N ILE A 152 -7.85 -10.30 -6.76
CA ILE A 152 -6.59 -10.65 -6.12
C ILE A 152 -6.68 -12.04 -5.47
N GLU A 153 -5.62 -12.81 -5.60
CA GLU A 153 -5.37 -14.08 -4.93
C GLU A 153 -4.20 -13.92 -3.97
N TYR A 154 -4.36 -14.46 -2.77
CA TYR A 154 -3.36 -14.41 -1.70
C TYR A 154 -2.89 -15.82 -1.37
N LEU A 155 -1.58 -16.05 -1.44
CA LEU A 155 -0.93 -17.31 -1.07
C LEU A 155 -0.08 -17.08 0.17
N THR A 156 -0.35 -17.84 1.23
CA THR A 156 0.46 -17.83 2.44
C THR A 156 1.53 -18.90 2.39
N ILE A 157 2.75 -18.56 2.80
CA ILE A 157 3.86 -19.51 2.89
C ILE A 157 4.32 -19.57 4.34
N ASN A 158 4.12 -20.74 4.94
CA ASN A 158 4.56 -21.05 6.28
C ASN A 158 5.81 -21.92 6.21
N TRP A 159 6.90 -21.43 6.79
CA TRP A 159 8.09 -22.23 6.98
C TRP A 159 7.99 -22.97 8.30
N ASN A 160 7.67 -24.26 8.23
CA ASN A 160 7.74 -25.14 9.39
C ASN A 160 9.15 -25.73 9.40
N GLY A 161 10.04 -25.19 10.23
CA GLY A 161 11.29 -25.88 10.56
C GLY A 161 11.00 -27.17 11.31
N PHE A 162 11.85 -28.19 11.12
CA PHE A 162 11.76 -29.50 11.77
C PHE A 162 11.63 -29.43 13.29
#